data_AF-A0A920MSE9-F1
#
_entry.id   AF-A0A920MSE9-F1
#
_cell.length_a   1.000
_cell.length_b   1.000
_cell.length_c   1.000
_cell.angle_alpha   90.00
_cell.angle_beta   90.00
_cell.angle_gamma   90.00
#
_symmetry.space_group_name_H-M   'P 1'
#
loop_
_entity.id
_entity.type
_entity.pdbx_description
1 polymer ?
#
loop_
_entity_poly.entity_id
_entity_poly.type
_entity_poly.pdbx_seq_one_letter_code
_entity_poly.pdbx_strand_id
1 'polypeptide(L)' 'MQERQVTIGENTFNLNSPFLVMATQNPIEQEGTYPLPEAQVDLFMFKLIVKYPDHDSERLVFDRIQNQWIQTQWIL' A
#
# COMPACT_ATOMS: atom_id res chain seq x y z
N MET A 1 9.93 -0.31 12.23
CA MET A 1 8.94 -1.40 12.00
C MET A 1 9.11 -2.52 13.02
N GLN A 2 10.32 -3.08 13.12
CA GLN A 2 10.61 -4.17 14.04
C GLN A 2 10.64 -3.74 15.52
N GLU A 3 11.21 -2.57 15.81
CA GLU A 3 11.32 -2.04 17.19
C GLU A 3 10.00 -1.50 17.76
N ARG A 4 8.97 -1.30 16.92
CA ARG A 4 7.66 -0.75 17.31
C ARG A 4 7.69 0.58 18.10
N GLN A 5 8.79 1.31 18.02
CA GLN A 5 8.97 2.63 18.63
C GLN A 5 9.77 3.52 17.68
N VAL A 6 9.67 4.83 17.86
CA VAL A 6 10.43 5.84 17.13
C VAL A 6 10.95 6.87 18.12
N THR A 7 12.24 7.16 18.08
CA THR A 7 12.85 8.23 18.89
C THR A 7 13.11 9.45 18.02
N ILE A 8 12.63 10.61 18.47
CA ILE A 8 12.84 11.91 17.80
C ILE A 8 13.51 12.83 18.82
N GLY A 9 14.81 13.10 18.61
CA GLY A 9 15.63 13.79 19.61
C GLY A 9 15.76 12.97 20.89
N GLU A 10 15.29 13.50 22.01
CA GLU A 10 15.31 12.83 23.32
C GLU A 10 14.00 12.09 23.65
N ASN A 11 12.96 12.25 22.82
CA ASN A 11 11.63 11.70 23.09
C ASN A 11 11.40 10.40 22.32
N THR A 12 10.97 9.34 23.01
CA THR A 12 10.62 8.05 22.41
C THR A 12 9.11 7.85 22.39
N PHE A 13 8.57 7.50 21.22
CA PHE A 13 7.16 7.29 20.96
C PHE A 13 6.90 5.83 20.56
N ASN A 14 5.96 5.18 21.24
CA ASN A 14 5.54 3.82 20.90
C ASN A 14 4.51 3.85 19.77
N LEU A 15 4.57 2.85 18.87
CA LEU A 15 3.56 2.66 17.84
C LEU A 15 2.32 1.94 18.42
N ASN A 16 1.14 2.35 17.97
CA ASN A 16 -0.12 1.78 18.41
C ASN A 16 -0.29 0.32 17.95
N SER A 17 -0.96 -0.49 18.76
CA SER A 17 -1.31 -1.87 18.41
C SER A 17 -2.79 -1.96 17.96
N PRO A 18 -3.09 -2.61 16.83
CA PRO A 18 -2.17 -3.28 15.90
C PRO A 18 -1.45 -2.29 14.97
N PHE A 19 -0.21 -2.62 14.60
CA PHE A 19 0.56 -1.87 13.61
C PHE A 19 0.81 -2.74 12.38
N LEU A 20 0.38 -2.26 11.21
CA LEU A 20 0.59 -2.92 9.92
C LEU A 20 1.34 -1.97 8.99
N VAL A 21 2.32 -2.54 8.28
CA VAL A 21 3.02 -1.84 7.20
C VAL A 21 2.65 -2.49 5.89
N MET A 22 2.21 -1.66 4.94
CA MET A 22 2.06 -2.03 3.55
C MET A 22 2.94 -1.11 2.72
N ALA A 23 3.81 -1.69 1.89
CA ALA A 23 4.68 -0.96 0.99
C ALA A 23 4.43 -1.45 -0.45
N THR A 24 4.39 -0.53 -1.40
CA THR A 24 4.29 -0.83 -2.83
C THR A 24 5.60 -0.46 -3.50
N GLN A 25 6.09 -1.32 -4.40
CA GLN A 25 7.24 -1.03 -5.25
C GLN A 25 6.74 -0.84 -6.68
N ASN A 26 7.06 0.29 -7.30
CA ASN A 26 6.84 0.45 -8.74
C ASN A 26 7.96 -0.30 -9.47
N PRO A 27 7.66 -1.35 -10.26
CA PRO A 27 8.68 -2.11 -10.97
C PRO A 27 9.26 -1.37 -12.19
N ILE A 28 8.64 -0.25 -12.60
CA ILE A 28 9.05 0.49 -13.80
C ILE A 28 10.03 1.59 -13.38
N GLU A 29 11.29 1.46 -13.82
CA GLU A 29 12.33 2.47 -13.61
C GLU A 29 12.12 3.67 -14.55
N GLN A 30 11.38 4.67 -14.07
CA GLN A 30 11.37 6.00 -14.66
C GLN A 30 11.89 6.96 -13.59
N GLU A 31 13.21 7.17 -13.61
CA GLU A 31 13.98 8.11 -12.78
C GLU A 31 14.04 7.80 -11.27
N GLY A 32 15.23 7.41 -10.79
CA GLY A 32 15.63 7.67 -9.40
C GLY A 32 15.06 6.78 -8.30
N THR A 33 14.57 5.58 -8.58
CA THR A 33 14.19 4.64 -7.50
C THR A 33 15.42 3.92 -6.95
N TYR A 34 15.79 4.21 -5.69
CA TYR A 34 16.74 3.39 -4.95
C TYR A 34 16.05 2.07 -4.58
N PRO A 35 16.44 0.93 -5.17
CA PRO A 35 15.84 -0.35 -4.80
C PRO A 35 16.07 -0.58 -3.31
N LEU A 36 15.04 -1.07 -2.61
CA LEU A 36 15.23 -1.48 -1.22
C LEU A 36 16.32 -2.57 -1.17
N PRO A 37 17.32 -2.46 -0.29
CA PRO A 37 18.26 -3.54 -0.03
C PRO A 37 17.50 -4.82 0.35
N GLU A 38 18.03 -5.97 -0.06
CA GLU A 38 17.42 -7.28 0.20
C GLU A 38 17.11 -7.48 1.70
N ALA A 39 18.01 -7.05 2.59
CA ALA A 39 17.83 -7.11 4.03
C ALA A 39 16.62 -6.30 4.55
N GLN A 40 16.17 -5.27 3.84
CA GLN A 40 14.98 -4.50 4.21
C GLN A 40 13.69 -5.16 3.69
N VAL A 41 13.78 -5.88 2.57
CA VAL A 41 12.65 -6.67 2.04
C VAL A 41 12.36 -7.88 2.94
N ASP A 42 13.38 -8.47 3.55
CA ASP A 42 13.26 -9.61 4.48
C ASP A 42 12.44 -9.30 5.74
N LEU A 43 12.28 -8.01 6.09
CA LEU A 43 11.45 -7.58 7.21
C LEU A 43 9.95 -7.71 6.94
N PHE A 44 9.54 -7.95 5.69
CA PHE A 44 8.15 -8.14 5.31
C PHE A 44 7.79 -9.62 5.35
N MET A 45 6.70 -9.95 6.04
CA MET A 45 6.18 -11.32 6.10
C MET A 45 5.73 -11.85 4.72
N PHE A 46 5.27 -10.96 3.84
CA PHE A 46 4.75 -11.33 2.53
C PHE A 46 5.22 -10.36 1.45
N LYS A 47 5.54 -10.92 0.27
CA LYS A 47 5.72 -10.20 -0.99
C LYS A 47 4.64 -10.65 -1.96
N LEU A 48 3.74 -9.75 -2.32
CA LEU A 48 2.63 -10.00 -3.24
C LEU A 48 2.94 -9.39 -4.60
N ILE A 49 2.88 -10.20 -5.66
CA ILE A 49 2.93 -9.71 -7.03
C ILE A 49 1.50 -9.54 -7.53
N VAL A 50 1.06 -8.28 -7.58
CA VAL A 50 -0.28 -7.94 -8.06
C VAL A 50 -0.27 -7.87 -9.59
N LYS A 51 -1.10 -8.68 -10.23
CA LYS A 51 -1.31 -8.66 -11.69
C LYS A 51 -2.52 -7.82 -12.04
N TYR A 52 -2.64 -7.45 -13.31
CA TYR A 52 -3.87 -6.90 -13.82
C TYR A 52 -5.03 -7.89 -13.65
N PRO A 53 -6.23 -7.38 -13.30
CA PRO A 53 -7.44 -8.22 -13.25
C PRO A 53 -7.73 -8.81 -14.63
N ASP A 54 -8.41 -9.95 -14.66
CA ASP A 54 -9.02 -10.44 -15.89
C ASP A 54 -10.14 -9.50 -16.37
N HIS A 55 -10.54 -9.65 -17.62
CA HIS A 55 -11.51 -8.77 -18.27
C HIS A 55 -12.86 -8.70 -17.53
N ASP A 56 -13.33 -9.81 -16.97
CA ASP A 56 -14.62 -9.85 -16.26
C ASP A 56 -14.51 -9.14 -14.90
N SER A 57 -13.40 -9.38 -14.18
CA SER A 57 -13.06 -8.68 -12.95
C SER A 57 -12.89 -7.18 -13.16
N GLU A 58 -12.24 -6.76 -14.25
CA GLU A 58 -12.09 -5.37 -14.63
C GLU A 58 -13.45 -4.72 -14.90
N ARG A 59 -14.32 -5.39 -15.67
CA ARG A 59 -15.67 -4.92 -15.94
C ARG A 59 -16.48 -4.73 -14.65
N LEU A 60 -16.40 -5.69 -13.72
CA LEU A 60 -17.06 -5.60 -12.42
C LEU A 60 -16.56 -4.41 -11.60
N VAL A 61 -15.27 -4.11 -11.65
CA VAL A 61 -14.70 -2.92 -10.97
C VAL A 61 -15.25 -1.65 -11.60
N PHE A 62 -15.27 -1.54 -12.94
CA PHE A 62 -15.84 -0.40 -13.63
C PHE A 62 -17.31 -0.17 -13.28
N ASP A 63 -18.14 -1.22 -13.33
CA ASP A 63 -19.57 -1.13 -13.02
C ASP A 63 -19.81 -0.70 -11.56
N ARG A 64 -19.01 -1.23 -10.61
CA ARG A 64 -19.10 -0.83 -9.19
C ARG A 64 -18.71 0.63 -8.98
N ILE A 65 -17.60 1.05 -9.59
CA ILE A 65 -17.12 2.44 -9.52
C ILE A 65 -18.21 3.37 -10.09
N GLN A 66 -18.70 3.12 -11.30
CA GLN A 66 -19.73 3.95 -11.94
C GLN A 66 -20.97 4.13 -11.06
N ASN A 67 -21.47 3.04 -10.45
CA ASN A 67 -22.63 3.11 -9.57
C ASN A 67 -22.36 3.92 -8.28
N GLN A 68 -21.15 3.87 -7.73
CA GLN A 68 -20.79 4.64 -6.54
C GLN A 68 -20.66 6.14 -6.80
N TRP A 69 -20.13 6.55 -7.97
CA TRP A 69 -20.08 7.95 -8.37
C TRP A 69 -21.47 8.53 -8.60
N ILE A 70 -22.37 7.77 -9.22
CA ILE A 70 -23.77 8.17 -9.39
C ILE A 70 -24.38 8.44 -8.01
N GLN A 71 -24.28 7.51 -7.06
CA GLN A 71 -24.82 7.69 -5.71
C GLN A 71 -24.22 8.89 -4.98
N THR A 72 -22.91 9.12 -5.10
CA THR A 72 -22.25 10.27 -4.46
C THR A 72 -22.70 11.62 -5.05
N GLN A 73 -23.01 11.67 -6.36
CA GLN A 73 -23.55 12.86 -7.02
C GLN A 73 -25.02 13.14 -6.70
N TRP A 74 -25.80 12.13 -6.29
CA TRP A 74 -27.20 12.31 -5.87
C TRP A 74 -27.36 12.77 -4.41
N ILE A 75 -26.30 12.67 -3.59
CA ILE A 75 -26.31 12.99 -2.15
C ILE A 75 -25.66 14.37 -1.88
N LEU A 76 -25.10 15.02 -2.90
CA LEU A 76 -24.62 16.41 -2.89
C LEU A 76 -25.61 17.32 -3.61
#